data_AF-A0A7Y6MFX1-F1
#
_entry.id   AF-A0A7Y6MFX1-F1
#
_cell.length_a   1.000
_cell.length_b   1.000
_cell.length_c   1.000
_cell.angle_alpha   90.00
_cell.angle_beta   90.00
_cell.angle_gamma   90.00
#
_symmetry.space_group_name_H-M   'P 1'
#
loop_
_entity.id
_entity.type
_entity.pdbx_description
1 polymer ?
#
loop_
_entity_poly.entity_id
_entity_poly.type
_entity_poly.pdbx_seq_one_letter_code
_entity_poly.pdbx_strand_id
1 'polypeptide(L)'
;MHWHAYVWVGNGADREREEERRPGSPEFRASDLPPMLTGDWLARPASRVAATFDDPGPALEWLSARYRRIEGSFPRPDGVGLRARLDGAADALPRGVDVVWGEWLTGGRFASIAMICCPNRHTAHPCPVRRPAAPHR
;
A
#
# COMPACT_ATOMS: atom_id res chain seq x y z
N MET A 1 -14.27 -5.42 8.06
CA MET A 1 -12.90 -5.34 7.52
C MET A 1 -12.83 -4.08 6.68
N HIS A 2 -11.72 -3.35 6.72
CA HIS A 2 -11.47 -2.20 5.84
C HIS A 2 -10.03 -2.25 5.34
N TRP A 3 -9.71 -1.43 4.35
CA TRP A 3 -8.39 -1.40 3.74
C TRP A 3 -7.80 0.00 3.79
N HIS A 4 -6.50 0.07 4.07
CA HIS A 4 -5.75 1.32 4.03
C HIS A 4 -4.80 1.27 2.83
N ALA A 5 -4.89 2.31 2.00
CA ALA A 5 -4.05 2.46 0.83
C ALA A 5 -2.80 3.26 1.16
N TYR A 6 -1.68 2.84 0.61
CA TYR A 6 -0.38 3.51 0.73
C TYR A 6 0.26 3.63 -0.64
N VAL A 7 1.01 4.69 -0.86
CA VAL A 7 1.76 4.89 -2.09
C VAL A 7 3.12 5.49 -1.78
N TRP A 8 4.14 4.99 -2.45
CA TRP A 8 5.46 5.59 -2.47
C TRP A 8 5.99 5.58 -3.89
N VAL A 9 6.51 6.71 -4.35
CA VAL A 9 7.19 6.82 -5.65
C VAL A 9 8.46 7.66 -5.47
N GLY A 10 9.62 7.02 -5.43
CA GLY A 10 10.89 7.67 -5.12
C GLY A 10 12.07 7.10 -5.87
N ASN A 11 13.29 7.45 -5.45
CA ASN A 11 14.50 6.82 -5.96
C ASN A 11 14.57 5.39 -5.43
N GLY A 12 14.66 4.40 -6.32
CA GLY A 12 14.63 3.00 -5.92
C GLY A 12 15.80 2.60 -5.01
N ALA A 13 16.94 3.28 -5.11
CA ALA A 13 18.10 3.06 -4.24
C ALA A 13 17.80 3.40 -2.76
N ASP A 14 16.86 4.30 -2.48
CA ASP A 14 16.51 4.62 -1.08
C ASP A 14 15.92 3.41 -0.33
N ARG A 15 15.44 2.39 -1.04
CA ARG A 15 14.96 1.14 -0.42
C ARG A 15 16.07 0.33 0.23
N GLU A 16 17.33 0.60 -0.07
CA GLU A 16 18.49 -0.04 0.59
C GLU A 16 18.65 0.40 2.05
N ARG A 17 17.97 1.49 2.46
CA ARG A 17 17.90 1.94 3.85
C ARG A 17 16.97 1.04 4.65
N GLU A 18 17.41 -0.19 4.92
CA GLU A 18 16.58 -1.23 5.52
C GLU A 18 16.08 -0.89 6.93
N GLU A 19 16.87 -0.17 7.72
CA GLU A 19 16.51 0.19 9.10
C GLU A 19 15.19 0.98 9.12
N GLU A 20 15.06 2.00 8.26
CA GLU A 20 13.85 2.81 8.08
C GLU A 20 12.60 1.99 7.68
N ARG A 21 12.79 0.76 7.22
CA ARG A 21 11.74 -0.13 6.67
C ARG A 21 11.36 -1.23 7.66
N ARG A 22 11.91 -1.25 8.87
CA ARG A 22 11.64 -2.23 9.93
C ARG A 22 11.05 -1.57 11.19
N PRO A 23 9.93 -2.05 11.75
CA PRO A 23 9.29 -1.45 12.94
C PRO A 23 10.17 -1.27 14.18
N GLY A 24 11.27 -2.01 14.30
CA GLY A 24 12.20 -1.92 15.42
C GLY A 24 13.12 -0.70 15.40
N SER A 25 13.21 0.04 14.29
CA SER A 25 14.06 1.24 14.20
C SER A 25 13.27 2.51 14.56
N PRO A 26 13.91 3.51 15.21
CA PRO A 26 13.31 4.81 15.51
C PRO A 26 12.79 5.56 14.27
N GLU A 27 13.51 5.43 13.15
CA GLU A 27 13.26 6.13 11.89
C GLU A 27 12.02 5.58 11.17
N PHE A 28 11.63 4.34 11.48
CA PHE A 28 10.54 3.65 10.84
C PHE A 28 9.28 4.51 10.77
N ARG A 29 8.78 5.02 11.90
CA ARG A 29 7.51 5.77 11.93
C ARG A 29 7.51 7.01 11.04
N ALA A 30 8.68 7.62 10.87
CA ALA A 30 8.86 8.82 10.06
C ALA A 30 9.10 8.51 8.58
N SER A 31 9.58 7.32 8.21
CA SER A 31 9.95 7.02 6.83
C SER A 31 8.75 6.82 5.90
N ASP A 32 8.88 7.32 4.68
CA ASP A 32 7.94 7.14 3.57
C ASP A 32 8.18 5.81 2.84
N LEU A 33 9.31 5.15 3.12
CA LEU A 33 9.73 3.95 2.40
C LEU A 33 8.76 2.78 2.66
N PRO A 34 8.48 1.97 1.62
CA PRO A 34 7.71 0.74 1.80
C PRO A 34 8.38 -0.18 2.82
N PRO A 35 7.64 -0.71 3.81
CA PRO A 35 8.20 -1.57 4.84
C PRO A 35 8.73 -2.90 4.28
N MET A 36 9.46 -3.65 5.09
CA MET A 36 9.93 -5.00 4.75
C MET A 36 8.80 -6.04 4.75
N LEU A 37 7.84 -5.93 5.68
CA LEU A 37 6.61 -6.73 5.68
C LEU A 37 5.43 -5.83 5.31
N THR A 38 4.54 -6.29 4.42
CA THR A 38 3.42 -5.47 3.91
C THR A 38 2.50 -4.98 5.01
N GLY A 39 2.17 -5.85 5.98
CA GLY A 39 1.30 -5.50 7.10
C GLY A 39 1.87 -4.43 8.04
N ASP A 40 3.19 -4.18 8.00
CA ASP A 40 3.84 -3.15 8.83
C ASP A 40 3.51 -1.72 8.39
N TRP A 41 2.87 -1.55 7.23
CA TRP A 41 2.25 -0.27 6.86
C TRP A 41 1.26 0.22 7.93
N LEU A 42 0.56 -0.68 8.62
CA LEU A 42 -0.39 -0.32 9.68
C LEU A 42 0.28 0.30 10.93
N ALA A 43 1.58 0.05 11.14
CA ALA A 43 2.33 0.67 12.23
C ALA A 43 2.73 2.13 11.91
N ARG A 44 2.60 2.57 10.65
CA ARG A 44 2.80 3.98 10.27
C ARG A 44 1.69 4.86 10.84
N PRO A 45 1.96 6.15 11.11
CA PRO A 45 0.92 7.10 11.51
C PRO A 45 -0.19 7.24 10.47
N ALA A 46 -1.39 7.66 10.91
CA ALA A 46 -2.54 7.91 10.04
C ALA A 46 -2.24 8.86 8.87
N SER A 47 -1.33 9.82 9.06
CA SER A 47 -0.89 10.76 8.01
C SER A 47 -0.21 10.09 6.81
N ARG A 48 0.19 8.82 6.93
CA ARG A 48 0.74 8.01 5.84
C ARG A 48 -0.31 7.27 5.02
N VAL A 49 -1.54 7.19 5.53
CA VAL A 49 -2.65 6.55 4.83
C VAL A 49 -3.11 7.47 3.69
N ALA A 50 -2.97 7.01 2.45
CA ALA A 50 -3.36 7.77 1.27
C ALA A 50 -4.88 7.74 1.01
N ALA A 51 -5.55 6.66 1.41
CA ALA A 51 -7.00 6.51 1.40
C ALA A 51 -7.42 5.34 2.30
N THR A 52 -8.68 5.32 2.73
CA THR A 52 -9.29 4.20 3.47
C THR A 52 -10.56 3.77 2.77
N PHE A 53 -10.81 2.47 2.69
CA PHE A 53 -11.96 1.89 2.00
C PHE A 53 -12.65 0.87 2.89
N ASP A 54 -13.98 0.93 2.96
CA ASP A 54 -14.82 -0.09 3.59
C ASP A 54 -15.46 -1.05 2.55
N ASP A 55 -15.27 -0.78 1.25
CA ASP A 55 -15.77 -1.59 0.13
C ASP A 55 -14.66 -1.90 -0.90
N PRO A 56 -14.58 -3.13 -1.45
CA PRO A 56 -13.58 -3.49 -2.45
C PRO A 56 -13.67 -2.72 -3.77
N GLY A 57 -14.87 -2.32 -4.23
CA GLY A 57 -15.06 -1.64 -5.51
C GLY A 57 -14.27 -0.33 -5.60
N PRO A 58 -14.51 0.64 -4.70
CA PRO A 58 -13.73 1.88 -4.62
C PRO A 58 -12.22 1.63 -4.39
N ALA A 59 -11.85 0.56 -3.68
CA ALA A 59 -10.45 0.19 -3.50
C ALA A 59 -9.78 -0.23 -4.83
N LEU A 60 -10.49 -0.99 -5.67
CA LEU A 60 -10.04 -1.39 -7.01
C LEU A 60 -9.97 -0.19 -7.97
N GLU A 61 -10.93 0.73 -7.90
CA GLU A 61 -10.89 1.97 -8.68
C GLU A 61 -9.67 2.83 -8.30
N TRP A 62 -9.38 2.94 -7.00
CA TRP A 62 -8.20 3.65 -6.52
C TRP A 62 -6.91 2.99 -7.01
N LEU A 63 -6.80 1.67 -6.91
CA LEU A 63 -5.66 0.89 -7.42
C LEU A 63 -5.45 1.12 -8.92
N SER A 64 -6.53 1.05 -9.71
CA SER A 64 -6.51 1.33 -11.14
C SER A 64 -6.01 2.75 -11.45
N ALA A 65 -6.53 3.75 -10.74
CA ALA A 65 -6.12 5.13 -10.92
C ALA A 65 -4.65 5.37 -10.57
N ARG A 66 -4.10 4.68 -9.55
CA ARG A 66 -2.67 4.79 -9.21
C ARG A 66 -1.77 4.11 -10.23
N TYR A 67 -2.17 2.95 -10.73
CA TYR A 67 -1.42 2.26 -11.78
C TYR A 67 -1.34 3.11 -13.07
N ARG A 68 -2.48 3.69 -13.52
CA ARG A 68 -2.51 4.54 -14.72
C ARG A 68 -1.60 5.77 -14.64
N ARG A 69 -1.30 6.25 -13.42
CA ARG A 69 -0.36 7.37 -13.23
C ARG A 69 1.09 6.99 -13.47
N ILE A 70 1.44 5.71 -13.36
CA ILE A 70 2.83 5.24 -13.45
C ILE A 70 3.13 4.46 -14.73
N GLU A 71 2.11 3.91 -15.41
CA GLU A 71 2.30 3.01 -16.55
C GLU A 71 3.09 3.63 -17.71
N GLY A 72 2.93 4.94 -17.96
CA GLY A 72 3.70 5.66 -18.97
C GLY A 72 5.18 5.84 -18.63
N SER A 73 5.60 5.52 -17.41
CA SER A 73 7.00 5.60 -16.95
C SER A 73 7.66 4.23 -16.84
N PHE A 74 7.02 3.15 -17.30
CA PHE A 74 7.65 1.84 -17.25
C PHE A 74 8.82 1.76 -18.25
N PRO A 75 9.97 1.16 -17.87
CA PRO A 75 11.12 1.03 -18.76
C PRO A 75 10.86 0.03 -19.89
N ARG A 76 9.85 -0.83 -19.75
CA ARG A 76 9.39 -1.81 -20.74
C ARG A 76 7.87 -1.96 -20.63
N PRO A 77 7.18 -2.46 -21.66
CA PRO A 77 5.78 -2.82 -21.55
C PRO A 77 5.54 -3.77 -20.38
N ASP A 78 4.48 -3.51 -19.63
CA ASP A 78 4.09 -4.36 -18.51
C ASP A 78 3.50 -5.68 -19.03
N GLY A 79 4.15 -6.79 -18.67
CA GLY A 79 3.76 -8.14 -19.11
C GLY A 79 2.56 -8.73 -18.36
N VAL A 80 2.20 -8.20 -17.18
CA VAL A 80 1.04 -8.70 -16.41
C VAL A 80 -0.23 -7.95 -16.80
N GLY A 81 -0.14 -6.65 -17.07
CA GLY A 81 -1.25 -5.78 -17.40
C GLY A 81 -2.08 -5.34 -16.19
N LEU A 82 -2.78 -4.22 -16.34
CA LEU A 82 -3.70 -3.70 -15.32
C LEU A 82 -4.87 -4.67 -15.04
N ARG A 83 -5.43 -5.30 -16.09
CA ARG A 83 -6.61 -6.18 -15.94
C ARG A 83 -6.31 -7.36 -15.00
N ALA A 84 -5.23 -8.10 -15.25
CA ALA A 84 -4.87 -9.25 -14.43
C ALA A 84 -4.56 -8.86 -12.98
N ARG A 85 -3.92 -7.69 -12.76
CA ARG A 85 -3.70 -7.15 -11.41
C ARG A 85 -5.01 -6.84 -10.69
N LEU A 86 -5.99 -6.26 -11.39
CA LEU A 86 -7.30 -5.95 -10.81
C LEU A 86 -8.11 -7.23 -10.53
N ASP A 87 -8.07 -8.22 -11.43
CA ASP A 87 -8.72 -9.52 -11.21
C ASP A 87 -8.16 -10.19 -9.95
N GLY A 88 -6.82 -10.21 -9.80
CA GLY A 88 -6.17 -10.73 -8.60
C GLY A 88 -6.50 -9.93 -7.34
N ALA A 89 -6.61 -8.61 -7.42
CA ALA A 89 -6.97 -7.78 -6.29
C ALA A 89 -8.44 -7.96 -5.87
N ALA A 90 -9.36 -8.08 -6.85
CA ALA A 90 -10.78 -8.30 -6.60
C ALA A 90 -11.03 -9.63 -5.87
N ASP A 91 -10.20 -10.62 -6.18
CA ASP A 91 -10.21 -11.93 -5.55
C ASP A 91 -9.54 -11.91 -4.16
N ALA A 92 -8.41 -11.21 -4.02
CA ALA A 92 -7.61 -11.17 -2.79
C ALA A 92 -8.23 -10.36 -1.65
N LEU A 93 -8.72 -9.14 -1.92
CA LEU A 93 -9.13 -8.19 -0.88
C LEU A 93 -10.27 -8.73 0.02
N PRO A 94 -11.36 -9.32 -0.52
CA PRO A 94 -12.45 -9.85 0.31
C PRO A 94 -12.03 -11.00 1.23
N ARG A 95 -10.91 -11.66 0.94
CA ARG A 95 -10.34 -12.74 1.76
C ARG A 95 -9.33 -12.26 2.80
N GLY A 96 -9.18 -10.95 2.97
CA GLY A 96 -8.22 -10.38 3.92
C GLY A 96 -6.76 -10.59 3.51
N VAL A 97 -6.50 -10.58 2.19
CA VAL A 97 -5.14 -10.65 1.64
C VAL A 97 -4.72 -9.26 1.14
N ASP A 98 -3.60 -8.77 1.64
CA ASP A 98 -2.99 -7.51 1.17
C ASP A 98 -2.68 -7.57 -0.33
N VAL A 99 -2.84 -6.44 -1.00
CA VAL A 99 -2.44 -6.26 -2.40
C VAL A 99 -1.32 -5.24 -2.45
N VAL A 100 -0.17 -5.61 -3.02
CA VAL A 100 0.95 -4.69 -3.23
C VAL A 100 1.50 -4.87 -4.63
N TRP A 101 1.63 -3.77 -5.36
CA TRP A 101 2.26 -3.70 -6.67
C TRP A 101 3.53 -2.87 -6.57
N GLY A 102 4.64 -3.46 -7.02
CA GLY A 102 5.95 -2.84 -7.01
C GLY A 102 6.51 -2.78 -8.42
N GLU A 103 6.72 -1.58 -8.96
CA GLU A 103 7.15 -1.39 -10.34
C GLU A 103 8.40 -0.51 -10.41
N TRP A 104 9.40 -0.96 -11.17
CA TRP A 104 10.52 -0.10 -11.57
C TRP A 104 10.05 0.85 -12.66
N LEU A 105 10.41 2.12 -12.50
CA LEU A 105 10.14 3.19 -13.44
C LEU A 105 11.45 3.64 -14.10
N THR A 106 11.33 4.41 -15.18
CA THR A 106 12.47 5.08 -15.82
C THR A 106 13.23 5.98 -14.84
N GLY A 107 14.53 6.17 -15.09
CA GLY A 107 15.39 7.01 -14.25
C GLY A 107 15.71 6.43 -12.87
N GLY A 108 15.67 5.10 -12.70
CA GLY A 108 16.00 4.44 -11.43
C GLY A 108 14.96 4.65 -10.32
N ARG A 109 13.76 5.11 -10.68
CA ARG A 109 12.67 5.30 -9.73
C ARG A 109 11.90 4.02 -9.49
N PHE A 110 11.22 3.93 -8.35
CA PHE A 110 10.37 2.79 -8.02
C PHE A 110 9.05 3.27 -7.46
N ALA A 111 7.97 2.60 -7.87
CA ALA A 111 6.63 2.81 -7.33
C ALA A 111 6.20 1.59 -6.51
N SER A 112 5.69 1.85 -5.30
CA SER A 112 4.99 0.88 -4.47
C SER A 112 3.57 1.37 -4.26
N ILE A 113 2.58 0.60 -4.71
CA ILE A 113 1.15 0.86 -4.52
C ILE A 113 0.61 -0.28 -3.65
N ALA A 114 0.12 0.03 -2.46
CA ALA A 114 -0.31 -0.97 -1.49
C ALA A 114 -1.74 -0.73 -1.02
N MET A 115 -2.48 -1.81 -0.82
CA MET A 115 -3.81 -1.88 -0.23
C MET A 115 -3.75 -2.93 0.89
N ILE A 116 -3.76 -2.47 2.14
CA ILE A 116 -3.46 -3.30 3.30
C ILE A 116 -4.73 -3.56 4.09
N CYS A 117 -5.01 -4.84 4.37
CA CYS A 117 -6.17 -5.26 5.14
C CYS A 117 -6.02 -4.86 6.60
N CYS A 118 -7.09 -4.32 7.18
CA CYS A 118 -7.18 -3.96 8.59
C CYS A 118 -8.48 -4.57 9.20
N PRO A 119 -8.37 -5.49 10.18
CA PRO A 119 -7.13 -6.02 10.76
C PRO A 119 -6.31 -6.86 9.76
N ASN A 120 -4.99 -6.87 9.91
CA ASN A 120 -4.10 -7.70 9.11
C ASN A 120 -3.99 -9.11 9.71
N ARG A 121 -3.87 -10.14 8.88
CA ARG A 121 -3.79 -11.54 9.33
C ARG A 121 -2.41 -11.94 9.85
N HIS A 122 -1.36 -11.21 9.47
CA HIS A 122 0.05 -11.58 9.71
C HIS A 122 0.76 -10.64 10.68
N THR A 123 0.19 -9.48 10.98
CA THR A 123 0.74 -8.51 11.93
C THR A 123 -0.33 -8.09 12.94
N ALA A 124 0.09 -7.80 14.18
CA ALA A 124 -0.79 -7.42 15.27
C ALA A 124 -0.92 -5.89 15.44
N HIS A 125 -0.63 -5.12 14.39
CA HIS A 125 -0.66 -3.66 14.46
C HIS A 125 -2.09 -3.14 14.61
N PRO A 126 -2.31 -2.11 15.44
CA PRO A 126 -3.63 -1.48 15.55
C PRO A 126 -3.98 -0.76 14.25
N CYS A 127 -5.28 -0.49 14.06
CA CYS A 127 -5.72 0.38 12.97
C CYS A 127 -5.06 1.77 13.12
N PRO A 128 -4.38 2.29 12.08
CA PRO A 128 -3.71 3.59 12.17
C PRO A 128 -4.71 4.75 12.20
N VAL A 129 -5.91 4.57 11.64
CA VAL A 129 -6.98 5.57 11.62
C VAL A 129 -7.89 5.36 12.81
N ARG A 130 -7.85 6.25 13.80
CA ARG A 130 -8.88 6.29 14.85
C ARG A 130 -10.20 6.72 14.22
N ARG A 131 -11.15 5.79 14.12
CA ARG A 131 -12.54 6.14 13.79
C ARG A 131 -13.13 6.83 15.04
N PRO A 132 -13.74 8.02 14.93
CA PRO A 132 -14.48 8.57 16.06
C PRO A 132 -15.57 7.57 16.47
N ALA A 133 -15.77 7.37 17.78
CA ALA A 133 -16.89 6.59 18.27
C ALA A 133 -18.17 7.17 17.66
N ALA A 134 -19.02 6.33 17.07
CA ALA A 134 -20.31 6.79 16.59
C ALA A 134 -21.05 7.43 17.78
N PRO A 135 -21.66 8.62 17.62
CA PRO A 135 -22.46 9.19 18.68
C PRO A 135 -23.59 8.20 18.99
N HIS A 136 -23.69 7.80 20.25
CA HIS A 136 -24.81 7.03 20.76
C HIS A 136 -26.09 7.82 20.42
N ARG A 137 -26.96 7.21 19.58
CA ARG A 137 -28.30 7.73 19.34
C ARG A 137 -29.22 7.32 20.48
#